data_AF-A0A960EUQ6-F1
#
_entry.id   AF-A0A960EUQ6-F1
#
_cell.length_a   1.000
_cell.length_b   1.000
_cell.length_c   1.000
_cell.angle_alpha   90.00
_cell.angle_beta   90.00
_cell.angle_gamma   90.00
#
_symmetry.space_group_name_H-M   'P 1'
#
loop_
_entity.id
_entity.type
_entity.pdbx_description
1 polymer ?
#
loop_
_entity_poly.entity_id
_entity_poly.type
_entity_poly.pdbx_seq_one_letter_code
_entity_poly.pdbx_strand_id
1 'polypeptide(L)'
;MAAPLAPPELDALVDLAERSRVDDWSLRGALCRYAQPEPIRAAAVLSLVRRWEAALHGYLPVLRRDGAGYMEVVAHADSVDSASASPPAPEDIDRRLVGLLLIGEKLDALGDVVAGWAVARQGDPRERIDEAVRDVAVDLDMLGVPEEEPIPRGMRGRG
;
A
#
# COMPACT_ATOMS: atom_id res chain seq x y z
N MET A 1 -21.03 2.87 -8.60
CA MET A 1 -19.93 2.90 -7.61
C MET A 1 -20.18 1.77 -6.63
N ALA A 2 -19.17 0.99 -6.27
CA ALA A 2 -19.32 0.00 -5.21
C ALA A 2 -19.59 0.72 -3.88
N ALA A 3 -20.29 0.07 -2.95
CA ALA A 3 -20.43 0.60 -1.60
C ALA A 3 -19.04 0.70 -0.93
N PRO A 4 -18.79 1.73 -0.11
CA PRO A 4 -17.52 1.87 0.61
C PRO A 4 -17.29 0.66 1.53
N LEU A 5 -16.03 0.32 1.74
CA LEU A 5 -15.65 -0.73 2.67
C LEU A 5 -15.75 -0.25 4.11
N ALA A 6 -16.11 -1.18 5.00
CA ALA A 6 -16.05 -0.96 6.43
C ALA A 6 -14.95 -1.85 7.02
N PRO A 7 -14.10 -1.33 7.93
CA PRO A 7 -14.12 0.04 8.47
C PRO A 7 -13.50 1.08 7.50
N PRO A 8 -13.65 2.40 7.75
CA PRO A 8 -13.17 3.46 6.83
C PRO A 8 -11.68 3.40 6.50
N GLU A 9 -10.85 2.92 7.43
CA GLU A 9 -9.42 2.73 7.25
C GLU A 9 -9.14 1.71 6.13
N LEU A 10 -9.96 0.66 6.03
CA LEU A 10 -9.87 -0.33 4.96
C LEU A 10 -10.24 0.27 3.59
N ASP A 11 -11.25 1.15 3.56
CA ASP A 11 -11.62 1.87 2.34
C ASP A 11 -10.49 2.79 1.88
N ALA A 12 -9.85 3.50 2.82
CA ALA A 12 -8.69 4.34 2.57
C ALA A 12 -7.51 3.55 1.99
N LEU A 13 -7.25 2.34 2.48
CA LEU A 13 -6.23 1.46 1.90
C LEU A 13 -6.60 1.05 0.47
N VAL A 14 -7.85 0.68 0.18
CA VAL A 14 -8.23 0.29 -1.19
C VAL A 14 -8.08 1.44 -2.20
N ASP A 15 -8.23 2.68 -1.77
CA ASP A 15 -8.01 3.88 -2.59
C ASP A 15 -6.63 4.54 -2.36
N LEU A 16 -5.64 3.82 -1.80
CA LEU A 16 -4.40 4.37 -1.26
C LEU A 16 -3.66 5.36 -2.18
N ALA A 17 -3.58 5.05 -3.48
CA ALA A 17 -2.84 5.88 -4.43
C ALA A 17 -3.55 7.22 -4.73
N GLU A 18 -4.87 7.24 -4.67
CA GLU A 18 -5.71 8.36 -5.10
C GLU A 18 -6.41 9.09 -3.94
N ARG A 19 -6.50 8.48 -2.76
CA ARG A 19 -7.12 9.11 -1.59
C ARG A 19 -6.47 10.46 -1.31
N SER A 20 -7.31 11.44 -0.98
CA SER A 20 -6.84 12.75 -0.54
C SER A 20 -6.04 12.63 0.76
N ARG A 21 -4.93 13.38 0.83
CA ARG A 21 -4.04 13.51 2.00
C ARG A 21 -3.89 15.00 2.35
N VAL A 22 -2.73 15.40 2.86
CA VAL A 22 -2.45 16.80 3.19
C VAL A 22 -2.62 17.72 1.97
N ASP A 23 -3.35 18.83 2.16
CA ASP A 23 -3.68 19.83 1.13
C ASP A 23 -4.22 19.23 -0.19
N ASP A 24 -5.07 18.21 -0.08
CA ASP A 24 -5.68 17.50 -1.20
C ASP A 24 -4.70 16.80 -2.16
N TRP A 25 -3.46 16.55 -1.71
CA TRP A 25 -2.50 15.74 -2.45
C TRP A 25 -2.81 14.26 -2.32
N SER A 26 -2.93 13.55 -3.44
CA SER A 26 -2.86 12.09 -3.47
C SER A 26 -1.40 11.62 -3.51
N LEU A 27 -1.15 10.35 -3.16
CA LEU A 27 0.18 9.76 -3.33
C LEU A 27 0.61 9.80 -4.80
N ARG A 28 -0.30 9.50 -5.74
CA ARG A 28 0.01 9.54 -7.17
C ARG A 28 0.38 10.96 -7.62
N GLY A 29 -0.40 11.96 -7.22
CA GLY A 29 -0.09 13.37 -7.51
C GLY A 29 1.26 13.79 -6.93
N ALA A 30 1.53 13.42 -5.68
CA ALA A 30 2.78 13.76 -5.00
C ALA A 30 4.00 13.11 -5.67
N LEU A 31 3.87 11.85 -6.09
CA LEU A 31 4.90 11.15 -6.86
C LEU A 31 5.13 11.76 -8.25
N CYS A 32 4.09 12.25 -8.93
CA CYS A 32 4.27 12.99 -10.20
C CYS A 32 5.13 14.25 -10.01
N ARG A 33 4.99 14.95 -8.88
CA ARG A 33 5.86 16.08 -8.54
C ARG A 33 7.27 15.61 -8.17
N TYR A 34 7.38 14.55 -7.39
CA TYR A 34 8.68 13.99 -6.97
C TYR A 34 9.48 13.39 -8.14
N ALA A 35 8.81 12.94 -9.20
CA ALA A 35 9.45 12.43 -10.41
C ALA A 35 10.24 13.49 -11.19
N GLN A 36 10.04 14.79 -10.95
CA GLN A 36 10.78 15.86 -11.63
C GLN A 36 12.29 15.80 -11.30
N PRO A 37 12.70 15.74 -10.02
CA PRO A 37 14.09 15.47 -9.66
C PRO A 37 14.46 13.97 -9.67
N GLU A 38 13.52 13.07 -9.37
CA GLU A 38 13.83 11.67 -9.04
C GLU A 38 12.91 10.66 -9.77
N PRO A 39 12.95 10.60 -11.11
CA PRO A 39 11.99 9.81 -11.89
C PRO A 39 12.09 8.30 -11.62
N ILE A 40 13.30 7.79 -11.36
CA ILE A 40 13.54 6.36 -11.10
C ILE A 40 12.92 5.94 -9.76
N ARG A 41 13.10 6.76 -8.71
CA ARG A 41 12.54 6.48 -7.39
C ARG A 41 11.02 6.56 -7.38
N ALA A 42 10.47 7.59 -8.03
CA ALA A 42 9.03 7.70 -8.20
C ALA A 42 8.45 6.48 -8.94
N ALA A 43 9.12 6.02 -10.00
CA ALA A 43 8.70 4.82 -10.73
C ALA A 43 8.77 3.55 -9.85
N ALA A 44 9.78 3.40 -9.01
CA ALA A 44 9.90 2.26 -8.09
C ALA A 44 8.71 2.20 -7.11
N VAL A 45 8.36 3.32 -6.48
CA VAL A 45 7.20 3.39 -5.58
C VAL A 45 5.91 3.05 -6.33
N LEU A 46 5.67 3.65 -7.50
CA LEU A 46 4.47 3.36 -8.30
C LEU A 46 4.37 1.89 -8.70
N SER A 47 5.48 1.23 -9.01
CA SER A 47 5.48 -0.19 -9.35
C SER A 47 5.11 -1.07 -8.16
N LEU A 48 5.60 -0.75 -6.95
CA LEU A 48 5.22 -1.48 -5.74
C LEU A 48 3.75 -1.27 -5.40
N VAL A 49 3.24 -0.02 -5.51
CA VAL A 49 1.82 0.28 -5.30
C VAL A 49 0.95 -0.51 -6.28
N ARG A 50 1.27 -0.54 -7.58
CA ARG A 50 0.51 -1.34 -8.58
C ARG A 50 0.55 -2.84 -8.27
N ARG A 51 1.72 -3.36 -7.92
CA ARG A 51 1.92 -4.77 -7.54
C ARG A 51 1.06 -5.15 -6.34
N TRP A 52 1.03 -4.29 -5.32
CA TRP A 52 0.21 -4.45 -4.13
C TRP A 52 -1.29 -4.32 -4.42
N GLU A 53 -1.72 -3.28 -5.14
CA GLU A 53 -3.12 -3.06 -5.54
C GLU A 53 -3.67 -4.27 -6.31
N ALA A 54 -2.89 -4.80 -7.27
CA ALA A 54 -3.27 -5.97 -8.04
C ALA A 54 -3.46 -7.22 -7.15
N ALA A 55 -2.59 -7.42 -6.17
CA ALA A 55 -2.71 -8.51 -5.20
C ALA A 55 -3.93 -8.34 -4.29
N LEU A 56 -4.14 -7.13 -3.74
CA LEU A 56 -5.26 -6.81 -2.87
C LEU A 56 -6.60 -6.92 -3.60
N HIS A 57 -6.64 -6.57 -4.90
CA HIS A 57 -7.86 -6.61 -5.70
C HIS A 57 -8.53 -8.01 -5.69
N GLY A 58 -7.72 -9.07 -5.68
CA GLY A 58 -8.21 -10.45 -5.59
C GLY A 58 -8.96 -10.76 -4.29
N TYR A 59 -8.71 -9.99 -3.22
CA TYR A 59 -9.32 -10.16 -1.90
C TYR A 59 -10.49 -9.21 -1.62
N LEU A 60 -10.84 -8.29 -2.53
CA LEU A 60 -11.94 -7.34 -2.30
C LEU A 60 -13.27 -8.00 -1.90
N PRO A 61 -13.70 -9.15 -2.47
CA PRO A 61 -14.91 -9.83 -2.00
C PRO A 61 -14.82 -10.29 -0.54
N VAL A 62 -13.65 -10.77 -0.10
CA VAL A 62 -13.40 -11.19 1.30
C VAL A 62 -13.40 -9.97 2.21
N LEU A 63 -12.70 -8.91 1.83
CA LEU A 63 -12.62 -7.65 2.58
C LEU A 63 -13.99 -6.97 2.75
N ARG A 64 -14.89 -7.08 1.75
CA ARG A 64 -16.28 -6.61 1.90
C ARG A 64 -17.07 -7.37 2.96
N ARG A 65 -16.79 -8.65 3.14
CA ARG A 65 -17.53 -9.53 4.05
C ARG A 65 -16.96 -9.48 5.46
N ASP A 66 -15.64 -9.62 5.57
CA ASP A 66 -14.94 -9.89 6.82
C ASP A 66 -13.90 -8.81 7.18
N GLY A 67 -13.87 -7.68 6.46
CA GLY A 67 -12.83 -6.66 6.55
C GLY A 67 -12.55 -6.17 7.97
N ALA A 68 -13.58 -5.99 8.79
CA ALA A 68 -13.43 -5.59 10.20
C ALA A 68 -12.55 -6.55 11.02
N GLY A 69 -12.70 -7.87 10.83
CA GLY A 69 -11.88 -8.86 11.54
C GLY A 69 -10.42 -8.84 11.10
N TYR A 70 -10.17 -8.60 9.81
CA TYR A 70 -8.80 -8.43 9.30
C TYR A 70 -8.14 -7.17 9.85
N MET A 71 -8.88 -6.05 9.90
CA MET A 71 -8.36 -4.79 10.46
C MET A 71 -8.11 -4.89 11.96
N GLU A 72 -8.91 -5.65 12.71
CA GLU A 72 -8.64 -5.92 14.12
C GLU A 72 -7.32 -6.66 14.32
N VAL A 73 -7.02 -7.67 13.50
CA VAL A 73 -5.73 -8.37 13.55
C VAL A 73 -4.58 -7.45 13.19
N VAL A 74 -4.72 -6.64 12.14
CA VAL A 74 -3.70 -5.65 11.72
C VAL A 74 -3.40 -4.68 12.86
N ALA A 75 -4.43 -4.14 13.53
CA ALA A 75 -4.27 -3.19 14.63
C ALA A 75 -3.50 -3.76 15.84
N HIS A 76 -3.51 -5.09 16.03
CA HIS A 76 -2.78 -5.75 17.11
C HIS A 76 -1.44 -6.37 16.67
N ALA A 77 -1.08 -6.29 15.39
CA ALA A 77 0.14 -6.91 14.86
C ALA A 77 1.42 -6.37 15.49
N ASP A 78 1.44 -5.09 15.90
CA ASP A 78 2.59 -4.44 16.54
C ASP A 78 2.67 -4.66 18.06
N SER A 79 1.67 -5.28 18.68
CA SER A 79 1.61 -5.47 20.14
C SER A 79 2.50 -6.61 20.66
N VAL A 80 3.57 -6.95 19.93
CA VAL A 80 4.47 -8.11 20.12
C VAL A 80 5.23 -8.10 21.47
N ASP A 81 5.12 -7.05 22.29
CA ASP A 81 5.66 -7.04 23.65
C ASP A 81 4.69 -7.52 24.75
N SER A 82 3.44 -7.87 24.43
CA SER A 82 2.53 -8.51 25.40
C SER A 82 2.38 -10.00 25.10
N ALA A 83 3.39 -10.76 25.56
CA ALA A 83 3.16 -12.14 25.95
C ALA A 83 1.92 -12.19 26.86
N SER A 84 0.86 -12.86 26.42
CA SER A 84 -0.44 -13.01 27.09
C SER A 84 -1.55 -12.02 26.68
N ALA A 85 -1.84 -11.95 25.37
CA ALA A 85 -3.20 -12.17 24.85
C ALA A 85 -3.15 -12.02 23.33
N SER A 86 -2.86 -13.09 22.58
CA SER A 86 -3.39 -13.14 21.22
C SER A 86 -4.91 -13.13 21.37
N PRO A 87 -5.64 -12.13 20.84
CA PRO A 87 -7.06 -12.34 20.59
C PRO A 87 -7.18 -13.61 19.74
N PRO A 88 -8.24 -14.43 19.92
CA PRO A 88 -8.43 -15.60 19.08
C PRO A 88 -8.58 -15.10 17.64
N ALA A 89 -7.50 -15.16 16.87
CA ALA A 89 -7.63 -15.03 15.43
C ALA A 89 -8.59 -16.15 15.02
N PRO A 90 -9.68 -15.83 14.30
CA PRO A 90 -10.52 -16.86 13.69
C PRO A 90 -9.61 -17.90 13.05
N GLU A 91 -9.88 -19.20 13.28
CA GLU A 91 -9.03 -20.30 12.80
C GLU A 91 -8.78 -20.26 11.28
N ASP A 92 -9.59 -19.47 10.56
CA ASP A 92 -9.61 -19.28 9.10
C ASP A 92 -9.06 -17.91 8.62
N ILE A 93 -8.36 -17.10 9.43
CA ILE A 93 -7.78 -15.84 8.93
C ILE A 93 -6.65 -16.11 7.92
N ASP A 94 -6.82 -15.53 6.72
CA ASP A 94 -5.80 -15.58 5.68
C ASP A 94 -4.61 -14.67 6.04
N ARG A 95 -3.50 -15.30 6.48
CA ARG A 95 -2.26 -14.61 6.83
C ARG A 95 -1.66 -13.82 5.67
N ARG A 96 -1.89 -14.24 4.43
CA ARG A 96 -1.40 -13.52 3.26
C ARG A 96 -2.15 -12.21 3.09
N LEU A 97 -3.46 -12.20 3.31
CA LEU A 97 -4.26 -10.98 3.29
C LEU A 97 -3.87 -10.02 4.43
N VAL A 98 -3.64 -10.54 5.65
CA VAL A 98 -3.10 -9.72 6.76
C VAL A 98 -1.77 -9.08 6.37
N GLY A 99 -0.85 -9.85 5.78
CA GLY A 99 0.42 -9.33 5.29
C GLY A 99 0.26 -8.24 4.23
N LEU A 100 -0.68 -8.40 3.29
CA LEU A 100 -0.98 -7.36 2.31
C LEU A 100 -1.51 -6.08 2.98
N LEU A 101 -2.39 -6.18 3.98
CA LEU A 101 -2.89 -4.99 4.68
C LEU A 101 -1.78 -4.27 5.45
N LEU A 102 -0.87 -4.99 6.11
CA LEU A 102 0.29 -4.42 6.77
C LEU A 102 1.23 -3.70 5.78
N ILE A 103 1.43 -4.26 4.59
CA ILE A 103 2.17 -3.57 3.51
C ILE A 103 1.43 -2.30 3.07
N GLY A 104 0.10 -2.35 3.00
CA GLY A 104 -0.75 -1.20 2.72
C GLY A 104 -0.52 -0.06 3.71
N GLU A 105 -0.50 -0.35 5.01
CA GLU A 105 -0.19 0.64 6.06
C GLU A 105 1.18 1.30 5.87
N LYS A 106 2.21 0.52 5.52
CA LYS A 106 3.56 1.06 5.22
C LYS A 106 3.55 1.99 4.02
N LEU A 107 2.85 1.60 2.95
CA LEU A 107 2.69 2.43 1.75
C LEU A 107 1.85 3.67 2.03
N ASP A 108 0.86 3.57 2.90
CA ASP A 108 0.00 4.69 3.30
C ASP A 108 0.78 5.74 4.08
N ALA A 109 1.60 5.30 5.06
CA ALA A 109 2.52 6.17 5.79
C ALA A 109 3.53 6.85 4.85
N LEU A 110 4.05 6.13 3.84
CA LEU A 110 4.89 6.74 2.81
C LEU A 110 4.12 7.80 2.00
N GLY A 111 2.84 7.55 1.72
CA GLY A 111 1.91 8.50 1.12
C GLY A 111 1.90 9.85 1.82
N ASP A 112 1.82 9.84 3.14
CA ASP A 112 1.79 11.07 3.94
C ASP A 112 3.14 11.80 3.92
N VAL A 113 4.26 11.08 3.93
CA VAL A 113 5.60 11.66 3.79
C VAL A 113 5.78 12.35 2.43
N VAL A 114 5.42 11.67 1.34
CA VAL A 114 5.61 12.20 -0.02
C VAL A 114 4.63 13.33 -0.30
N ALA A 115 3.38 13.25 0.18
CA ALA A 115 2.41 14.34 0.08
C ALA A 115 2.84 15.57 0.89
N GLY A 116 3.31 15.39 2.13
CA GLY A 116 3.84 16.47 2.95
C GLY A 116 5.05 17.16 2.31
N TRP A 117 5.97 16.39 1.74
CA TRP A 117 7.05 16.94 0.93
C TRP A 117 6.54 17.68 -0.31
N ALA A 118 5.55 17.15 -1.01
CA ALA A 118 5.01 17.77 -2.22
C ALA A 118 4.44 19.16 -1.93
N VAL A 119 3.79 19.34 -0.78
CA VAL A 119 3.27 20.62 -0.29
C VAL A 119 4.41 21.58 0.07
N ALA A 120 5.25 21.19 1.04
CA ALA A 120 6.21 22.12 1.66
C ALA A 120 7.47 22.33 0.82
N ARG A 121 7.83 21.34 -0.02
CA ARG A 121 9.07 21.26 -0.79
C ARG A 121 10.32 21.45 0.07
N GLN A 122 10.24 21.05 1.33
CA GLN A 122 11.31 21.14 2.31
C GLN A 122 11.61 19.74 2.86
N GLY A 123 12.86 19.54 3.29
CA GLY A 123 13.38 18.22 3.63
C GLY A 123 13.67 17.35 2.41
N ASP A 124 14.40 16.26 2.64
CA ASP A 124 14.71 15.26 1.62
C ASP A 124 14.00 13.94 1.97
N PRO A 125 12.97 13.51 1.22
CA PRO A 125 12.24 12.28 1.49
C PRO A 125 12.97 11.03 0.97
N ARG A 126 14.12 11.17 0.30
CA ARG A 126 14.83 10.05 -0.37
C ARG A 126 15.10 8.88 0.56
N GLU A 127 15.64 9.13 1.75
CA GLU A 127 15.99 8.05 2.68
C GLU A 127 14.76 7.23 3.08
N ARG A 128 13.63 7.90 3.35
CA ARG A 128 12.36 7.26 3.74
C ARG A 128 11.72 6.52 2.58
N ILE A 129 11.82 7.07 1.37
CA ILE A 129 11.39 6.38 0.14
C ILE A 129 12.23 5.12 -0.08
N ASP A 130 13.55 5.20 0.09
CA ASP A 130 14.46 4.08 -0.17
C ASP A 130 14.29 2.95 0.83
N GLU A 131 14.10 3.30 2.10
CA GLU A 131 13.73 2.38 3.17
C GLU A 131 12.40 1.70 2.86
N ALA A 132 11.34 2.46 2.61
CA ALA A 132 10.02 1.90 2.31
C ALA A 132 10.01 1.03 1.04
N VAL A 133 10.70 1.44 -0.03
CA VAL A 133 10.82 0.64 -1.26
C VAL A 133 11.51 -0.69 -0.99
N ARG A 134 12.59 -0.69 -0.21
CA ARG A 134 13.30 -1.92 0.14
C ARG A 134 12.42 -2.84 0.96
N ASP A 135 11.81 -2.32 2.02
CA ASP A 135 11.04 -3.12 2.96
C ASP A 135 9.78 -3.70 2.31
N VAL A 136 9.02 -2.87 1.57
CA VAL A 136 7.82 -3.31 0.85
C VAL A 136 8.16 -4.33 -0.24
N ALA A 137 9.27 -4.17 -0.95
CA ALA A 137 9.70 -5.15 -1.94
C ALA A 137 9.96 -6.52 -1.29
N VAL A 138 10.74 -6.53 -0.20
CA VAL A 138 11.04 -7.75 0.57
C VAL A 138 9.75 -8.39 1.09
N ASP A 139 8.83 -7.61 1.65
CA ASP A 139 7.57 -8.12 2.18
C ASP A 139 6.67 -8.71 1.08
N LEU A 140 6.55 -8.06 -0.07
CA LEU A 140 5.78 -8.59 -1.21
C LEU A 140 6.39 -9.87 -1.78
N ASP A 141 7.73 -9.97 -1.80
CA ASP A 141 8.45 -11.18 -2.22
C ASP A 141 8.20 -12.33 -1.24
N MET A 142 8.26 -12.07 0.07
CA MET A 142 7.95 -13.08 1.11
C MET A 142 6.50 -13.56 1.03
N LEU A 143 5.56 -12.70 0.62
CA LEU A 143 4.16 -13.06 0.38
C LEU A 143 3.93 -13.74 -0.98
N GLY A 144 4.98 -13.95 -1.79
CA GLY A 144 4.89 -14.58 -3.11
C GLY A 144 3.99 -13.81 -4.08
N VAL A 145 3.86 -12.49 -3.92
CA VAL A 145 3.15 -11.64 -4.90
C VAL A 145 4.06 -11.57 -6.14
N PRO A 146 3.58 -11.80 -7.36
CA PRO A 146 4.47 -11.71 -8.54
C PRO A 146 4.90 -10.26 -8.79
N GLU A 147 6.07 -10.05 -9.38
CA GLU A 147 6.42 -8.74 -9.96
C GLU A 147 5.50 -8.43 -11.15
N GLU A 148 5.28 -7.13 -11.41
CA GLU A 148 4.58 -6.71 -12.61
C GLU A 148 5.47 -7.03 -13.83
N GLU A 149 5.06 -8.01 -14.65
CA GLU A 149 5.77 -8.30 -15.90
C GLU A 149 5.76 -7.05 -16.79
N PRO A 150 6.94 -6.55 -17.23
CA PRO A 150 6.97 -5.45 -18.17
C PRO A 150 6.27 -5.89 -19.45
N ILE A 151 5.20 -5.20 -19.84
CA ILE A 151 4.50 -5.46 -21.11
C ILE A 151 5.56 -5.50 -22.21
N PRO A 152 5.69 -6.62 -22.96
CA PRO A 152 6.70 -6.75 -24.00
C PRO A 152 6.67 -5.55 -24.94
N ARG A 153 7.83 -4.91 -25.13
CA ARG A 153 7.98 -3.76 -26.05
C ARG A 153 7.68 -4.26 -27.48
N GLY A 154 6.44 -4.08 -27.92
CA GLY A 154 5.95 -4.54 -29.22
C GLY A 154 4.42 -4.62 -29.34
N MET A 155 3.69 -4.68 -28.22
CA MET A 155 2.21 -4.72 -28.22
C MET A 155 1.53 -3.35 -28.18
N ARG A 156 2.26 -2.26 -27.92
CA ARG A 156 1.71 -0.89 -27.99
C ARG A 156 1.78 -0.36 -29.42
N GLY A 157 0.76 -0.66 -30.23
CA GLY A 157 0.42 0.14 -31.42
C GLY A 157 0.38 -0.59 -32.77
N ARG A 158 -0.73 -1.27 -33.05
CA ARG A 158 -1.48 -1.11 -34.31
C ARG A 158 -2.95 -1.31 -34.01
N GLY A 159 -3.70 -0.21 -34.05
CA GLY A 159 -5.13 -0.13 -33.83
C GLY A 159 -5.53 1.32 -33.78
#